data_AF-A0A7C4D8J6-F1
#
_entry.id   AF-A0A7C4D8J6-F1
#
_cell.length_a   1.000
_cell.length_b   1.000
_cell.length_c   1.000
_cell.angle_alpha   90.00
_cell.angle_beta   90.00
_cell.angle_gamma   90.00
#
_symmetry.space_group_name_H-M   'P 1'
#
loop_
_entity.id
_entity.type
_entity.pdbx_description
1 polymer ?
#
loop_
_entity_poly.entity_id
_entity_poly.type
_entity_poly.pdbx_seq_one_letter_code
_entity_poly.pdbx_strand_id
1 'polypeptide(L)'
;MEKNPYRYRIKITVDILNEVINLYLTTEIKREDVVEIVKRIYEKYGLKPIKGKSTPMDIYDKELSSLYIIGKYGLGLDTEYPDLFNKVFSIEKKLEECINLLISNKYSEARELLKTINPLNIVDSNTLARMLRIPFIKLIFGFISENDFSNILMKTIEAFPEETRTIKSFVKFYIAFKISDMIYRGLIRDKSYKEAYKKALALRIGFSRTVPDDQYVYSIAREVFNIPEDVLNNILTVNFEKKRE
;
A
#
# COMPACT_ATOMS: atom_id res chain seq x y z
N MET A 1 -21.12 13.98 -7.49
CA MET A 1 -20.10 14.01 -6.42
C MET A 1 -19.11 12.89 -6.66
N GLU A 2 -17.83 13.22 -6.84
CA GLU A 2 -16.80 12.21 -7.02
C GLU A 2 -16.63 11.40 -5.72
N LYS A 3 -16.86 10.08 -5.78
CA LYS A 3 -16.67 9.22 -4.62
C LYS A 3 -15.16 9.09 -4.36
N ASN A 4 -14.63 9.68 -3.29
CA ASN A 4 -13.26 9.45 -2.86
C ASN A 4 -13.21 8.20 -1.95
N PRO A 5 -12.69 7.04 -2.43
CA PRO A 5 -12.63 5.81 -1.64
C PRO A 5 -11.75 5.93 -0.39
N TYR A 6 -10.88 6.95 -0.32
CA TYR A 6 -9.89 7.07 0.74
C TYR A 6 -10.33 7.98 1.87
N ARG A 7 -11.35 8.83 1.68
CA ARG A 7 -11.78 9.82 2.70
C ARG A 7 -12.16 9.16 4.03
N TYR A 8 -12.91 8.06 3.97
CA TYR A 8 -13.28 7.32 5.17
C TYR A 8 -12.08 6.68 5.85
N ARG A 9 -11.17 6.06 5.07
CA ARG A 9 -9.93 5.49 5.61
C ARG A 9 -9.05 6.55 6.27
N ILE A 10 -8.86 7.72 5.63
CA ILE A 10 -8.09 8.83 6.20
C ILE A 10 -8.69 9.26 7.54
N LYS A 11 -10.02 9.44 7.61
CA LYS A 11 -10.70 9.77 8.87
C LYS A 11 -10.38 8.75 9.96
N ILE A 12 -10.54 7.45 9.66
CA ILE A 12 -10.24 6.39 10.63
C ILE A 12 -8.76 6.36 11.01
N THR A 13 -7.84 6.63 10.08
CA THR A 13 -6.40 6.74 10.41
C THR A 13 -6.13 7.92 11.35
N VAL A 14 -6.77 9.07 11.14
CA VAL A 14 -6.67 10.22 12.07
C VAL A 14 -7.23 9.86 13.44
N ASP A 15 -8.38 9.19 13.50
CA ASP A 15 -8.98 8.72 14.76
C ASP A 15 -8.03 7.76 15.51
N ILE A 16 -7.37 6.83 14.78
CA ILE A 16 -6.35 5.95 15.35
C ILE A 16 -5.16 6.75 15.88
N LEU A 17 -4.63 7.70 15.11
CA LEU A 17 -3.49 8.52 15.53
C LEU A 17 -3.80 9.32 16.80
N ASN A 18 -5.01 9.88 16.91
CA ASN A 18 -5.45 10.56 18.13
C ASN A 18 -5.44 9.63 19.35
N GLU A 19 -5.92 8.39 19.20
CA GLU A 19 -5.88 7.41 20.29
C GLU A 19 -4.44 7.02 20.66
N VAL A 20 -3.57 6.82 19.66
CA VAL A 20 -2.14 6.53 19.86
C VAL A 20 -1.44 7.65 20.62
N ILE A 21 -1.70 8.92 20.28
CA ILE A 21 -1.14 10.08 20.98
C ILE A 21 -1.63 10.13 22.43
N ASN A 22 -2.94 9.97 22.66
CA ASN A 22 -3.49 9.99 24.02
C ASN A 22 -2.89 8.89 24.91
N LEU A 23 -2.69 7.70 24.35
CA LEU A 23 -2.03 6.60 25.06
C LEU A 23 -0.54 6.89 25.31
N TYR A 24 0.16 7.43 24.32
CA TYR A 24 1.56 7.84 24.46
C TYR A 24 1.77 8.88 25.57
N LEU A 25 0.85 9.83 25.71
CA LEU A 25 0.93 10.88 26.74
C LEU A 25 0.66 10.36 28.16
N THR A 26 0.06 9.18 28.31
CA THR A 26 -0.39 8.64 29.60
C THR A 26 0.36 7.37 30.02
N THR A 27 0.94 6.65 29.05
CA THR A 27 1.54 5.34 29.26
C THR A 27 2.69 5.09 28.28
N GLU A 28 3.55 4.13 28.59
CA GLU A 28 4.56 3.69 27.64
C GLU A 28 3.90 2.84 26.53
N ILE A 29 3.94 3.34 25.30
CA ILE A 29 3.41 2.64 24.12
C ILE A 29 4.53 1.96 23.32
N LYS A 30 4.22 0.78 22.77
CA LYS A 30 5.05 0.03 21.83
C LYS A 30 4.35 -0.13 20.49
N ARG A 31 5.11 -0.60 19.49
CA ARG A 31 4.59 -0.79 18.13
C ARG A 31 3.43 -1.78 18.11
N GLU A 32 3.56 -2.87 18.86
CA GLU A 32 2.56 -3.94 18.95
C GLU A 32 1.21 -3.43 19.48
N ASP A 33 1.23 -2.50 20.43
CA ASP A 33 0.02 -1.87 20.96
C ASP A 33 -0.71 -1.09 19.87
N VAL A 34 0.04 -0.36 19.03
CA VAL A 34 -0.53 0.38 17.89
C VAL A 34 -1.11 -0.57 16.84
N VAL A 35 -0.47 -1.71 16.58
CA VAL A 35 -1.00 -2.73 15.68
C VAL A 35 -2.34 -3.27 16.17
N GLU A 36 -2.49 -3.55 17.47
CA GLU A 36 -3.76 -4.00 18.05
C GLU A 36 -4.84 -2.91 18.01
N ILE A 37 -4.48 -1.64 18.25
CA ILE A 37 -5.41 -0.51 18.08
C ILE A 37 -5.93 -0.44 16.64
N VAL A 38 -5.03 -0.53 15.65
CA VAL A 38 -5.40 -0.53 14.22
C VAL A 38 -6.35 -1.68 13.91
N LYS A 39 -6.01 -2.90 14.34
CA LYS A 39 -6.82 -4.10 14.12
C LYS A 39 -8.22 -3.94 14.70
N ARG A 40 -8.32 -3.60 15.99
CA ARG A 40 -9.60 -3.41 16.70
C ARG A 40 -10.47 -2.35 16.03
N ILE A 41 -9.88 -1.21 15.64
CA ILE A 41 -10.61 -0.13 14.99
C ILE A 41 -11.06 -0.53 13.58
N TYR A 42 -10.20 -1.19 12.80
CA TYR A 42 -10.56 -1.65 11.46
C TYR A 42 -11.71 -2.65 11.49
N GLU A 43 -11.68 -3.60 12.43
CA GLU A 43 -12.75 -4.57 12.64
C GLU A 43 -14.06 -3.88 13.06
N LYS A 44 -13.99 -2.93 14.00
CA LYS A 44 -15.15 -2.12 14.43
C LYS A 44 -15.82 -1.37 13.27
N TYR A 45 -15.03 -0.84 12.34
CA TYR A 45 -15.53 -0.01 11.24
C TYR A 45 -15.69 -0.76 9.91
N GLY A 46 -15.53 -2.09 9.90
CA GLY A 46 -15.63 -2.91 8.69
C GLY A 46 -14.58 -2.60 7.63
N LEU A 47 -13.45 -2.01 8.02
CA LEU A 47 -12.34 -1.69 7.14
C LEU A 47 -11.40 -2.88 7.02
N LYS A 48 -10.95 -3.15 5.79
CA LYS A 48 -9.88 -4.11 5.53
C LYS A 48 -8.54 -3.37 5.32
N PRO A 49 -7.41 -3.96 5.72
CA PRO A 49 -6.09 -3.49 5.32
C PRO A 49 -5.95 -3.38 3.80
N ILE A 50 -5.12 -2.47 3.31
CA ILE A 50 -4.79 -2.39 1.89
C ILE A 50 -3.89 -3.59 1.55
N LYS A 51 -4.40 -4.57 0.82
CA LYS A 51 -3.67 -5.81 0.54
C LYS A 51 -3.94 -6.35 -0.86
N GLY A 52 -3.03 -7.19 -1.32
CA GLY A 52 -3.28 -8.10 -2.44
C GLY A 52 -4.05 -9.33 -1.99
N LYS A 53 -3.86 -10.45 -2.66
CA LYS A 53 -4.62 -11.70 -2.46
C LYS A 53 -4.29 -12.37 -1.12
N SER A 54 -3.05 -12.23 -0.67
CA SER A 54 -2.58 -12.86 0.57
C SER A 54 -2.96 -12.03 1.79
N THR A 55 -3.33 -12.72 2.87
CA THR A 55 -3.57 -12.12 4.20
C THR A 55 -2.51 -12.63 5.16
N PRO A 56 -1.31 -12.04 5.19
CA PRO A 56 -0.25 -12.45 6.09
C PRO A 56 -0.60 -12.11 7.55
N MET A 57 0.06 -12.78 8.50
CA MET A 57 -0.15 -12.54 9.94
C MET A 57 0.20 -11.10 10.35
N ASP A 58 1.15 -10.48 9.66
CA ASP A 58 1.62 -9.11 9.90
C ASP A 58 0.80 -8.04 9.13
N ILE A 59 -0.42 -8.36 8.67
CA ILE A 59 -1.15 -7.46 7.77
C ILE A 59 -1.52 -6.11 8.39
N TYR A 60 -1.87 -6.09 9.68
CA TYR A 60 -2.18 -4.84 10.39
C TYR A 60 -0.92 -4.04 10.72
N ASP A 61 0.22 -4.70 10.95
CA ASP A 61 1.52 -4.03 11.06
C ASP A 61 1.86 -3.27 9.77
N LYS A 62 1.53 -3.84 8.61
CA LYS A 62 1.70 -3.17 7.32
C LYS A 62 0.82 -1.92 7.17
N GLU A 63 -0.28 -1.79 7.91
CA GLU A 63 -1.09 -0.56 7.92
C GLU A 63 -0.44 0.59 8.70
N LEU A 64 0.60 0.34 9.49
CA LEU A 64 1.38 1.40 10.14
C LEU A 64 2.02 2.35 9.10
N SER A 65 2.26 1.89 7.88
CA SER A 65 2.60 2.77 6.75
C SER A 65 1.56 3.87 6.49
N SER A 66 0.27 3.58 6.64
CA SER A 66 -0.80 4.58 6.47
C SER A 66 -0.81 5.58 7.63
N LEU A 67 -0.65 5.09 8.86
CA LEU A 67 -0.54 5.95 10.05
C LEU A 67 0.68 6.86 9.96
N TYR A 68 1.84 6.30 9.61
CA TYR A 68 3.09 7.04 9.44
C TYR A 68 2.94 8.15 8.39
N ILE A 69 2.43 7.82 7.21
CA ILE A 69 2.30 8.80 6.12
C ILE A 69 1.29 9.90 6.45
N ILE A 70 0.11 9.55 6.98
CA ILE A 70 -0.89 10.56 7.36
C ILE A 70 -0.38 11.39 8.54
N GLY A 71 0.23 10.76 9.54
CA GLY A 71 0.73 11.45 10.72
C GLY A 71 1.85 12.42 10.40
N LYS A 72 2.84 11.99 9.59
CA LYS A 72 3.96 12.84 9.16
C LYS A 72 3.54 13.90 8.14
N TYR A 73 3.04 13.50 6.99
CA TYR A 73 2.81 14.41 5.86
C TYR A 73 1.45 15.12 5.91
N GLY A 74 0.45 14.51 6.55
CA GLY A 74 -0.87 15.10 6.68
C GLY A 74 -1.03 15.98 7.92
N LEU A 75 -0.40 15.61 9.03
CA LEU A 75 -0.61 16.23 10.34
C LEU A 75 0.65 16.85 10.97
N GLY A 76 1.86 16.60 10.45
CA GLY A 76 3.11 17.13 11.03
C GLY A 76 3.50 16.53 12.38
N LEU A 77 2.90 15.39 12.76
CA LEU A 77 3.06 14.78 14.09
C LEU A 77 4.47 14.23 14.34
N ASP A 78 5.28 14.02 13.30
CA ASP A 78 6.67 13.60 13.45
C ASP A 78 7.55 14.72 14.02
N THR A 79 7.14 15.98 13.82
CA THR A 79 7.81 17.15 14.40
C THR A 79 7.28 17.45 15.80
N GLU A 80 5.97 17.28 16.03
CA GLU A 80 5.35 17.49 17.34
C GLU A 80 5.67 16.38 18.35
N TYR A 81 5.72 15.12 17.90
CA TYR A 81 5.95 13.93 18.72
C TYR A 81 7.10 13.09 18.16
N PRO A 82 8.34 13.61 18.11
CA PRO A 82 9.47 12.94 17.46
C PRO A 82 9.81 11.60 18.14
N ASP A 83 9.72 11.50 19.46
CA ASP A 83 10.04 10.28 20.20
C ASP A 83 9.04 9.16 19.92
N LEU A 84 7.74 9.49 19.85
CA LEU A 84 6.69 8.55 19.43
C LEU A 84 7.00 8.01 18.02
N PHE A 85 7.33 8.90 17.08
CA PHE A 85 7.64 8.49 15.70
C PHE A 85 8.91 7.66 15.61
N ASN A 86 9.96 8.02 16.35
CA ASN A 86 11.21 7.27 16.37
C ASN A 86 11.04 5.89 16.99
N LYS A 87 10.12 5.71 17.95
CA LYS A 87 9.86 4.43 18.60
C LYS A 87 8.91 3.55 17.78
N VAL A 88 7.69 4.02 17.54
CA VAL A 88 6.60 3.23 16.91
C VAL A 88 6.84 3.04 15.42
N PHE A 89 7.28 4.09 14.72
CA PHE A 89 7.42 4.11 13.26
C PHE A 89 8.89 4.02 12.80
N SER A 90 9.76 3.44 13.63
CA SER A 90 11.18 3.26 13.31
C SER A 90 11.40 2.52 11.99
N ILE A 91 10.59 1.49 11.72
CA ILE A 91 10.65 0.71 10.47
C ILE A 91 10.23 1.57 9.29
N GLU A 92 9.09 2.26 9.36
CA GLU A 92 8.59 3.11 8.27
C GLU A 92 9.56 4.25 7.95
N LYS A 93 10.21 4.83 8.97
CA LYS A 93 11.25 5.85 8.80
C LYS A 93 12.46 5.32 8.05
N LYS A 94 12.96 4.12 8.39
CA LYS A 94 14.06 3.46 7.65
C LYS A 94 13.67 3.11 6.21
N LEU A 95 12.44 2.62 6.00
CA LEU A 95 11.93 2.29 4.67
C LEU A 95 11.83 3.55 3.80
N GLU A 96 11.32 4.65 4.34
CA GLU A 96 11.27 5.94 3.65
C GLU A 96 12.67 6.46 3.31
N GLU A 97 13.61 6.37 4.25
CA GLU A 97 14.99 6.79 4.00
C GLU A 97 15.65 5.94 2.90
N CYS A 98 15.37 4.64 2.87
CA CYS A 98 15.79 3.77 1.78
C CYS A 98 15.25 4.27 0.43
N ILE A 99 13.99 4.71 0.35
CA ILE A 99 13.42 5.31 -0.86
C ILE A 99 14.15 6.60 -1.25
N ASN A 100 14.49 7.47 -0.29
CA ASN A 100 15.24 8.71 -0.56
C ASN A 100 16.63 8.42 -1.15
N LEU A 101 17.32 7.41 -0.63
CA LEU A 101 18.60 6.93 -1.16
C LEU A 101 18.47 6.39 -2.58
N LEU A 102 17.40 5.62 -2.87
CA LEU A 102 17.11 5.13 -4.24
C LEU A 102 16.89 6.28 -5.23
N ILE A 103 16.10 7.29 -4.84
CA ILE A 103 15.84 8.48 -5.67
C ILE A 103 17.15 9.24 -5.94
N SER A 104 18.05 9.26 -4.96
CA SER A 104 19.37 9.90 -5.05
C SER A 104 20.43 9.03 -5.76
N ASN A 105 20.04 7.89 -6.34
CA ASN A 105 20.92 6.91 -6.99
C ASN A 105 21.99 6.28 -6.08
N LYS A 106 21.80 6.34 -4.76
CA LYS A 106 22.71 5.76 -3.76
C LYS A 106 22.34 4.30 -3.46
N TYR A 107 22.39 3.46 -4.49
CA TYR A 107 21.86 2.09 -4.42
C TYR A 107 22.56 1.20 -3.38
N SER A 108 23.87 1.37 -3.19
CA SER A 108 24.62 0.61 -2.18
C SER A 108 24.15 0.96 -0.75
N GLU A 109 24.05 2.26 -0.43
CA GLU A 109 23.55 2.74 0.86
C GLU A 109 22.10 2.26 1.11
N ALA A 110 21.25 2.34 0.08
CA ALA A 110 19.86 1.87 0.14
C ALA A 110 19.79 0.37 0.46
N ARG A 111 20.60 -0.45 -0.23
CA ARG A 111 20.69 -1.90 0.02
C ARG A 111 21.11 -2.21 1.46
N GLU A 112 22.17 -1.57 1.94
CA GLU A 112 22.65 -1.80 3.30
C GLU A 112 21.63 -1.39 4.35
N LEU A 113 20.97 -0.23 4.17
CA LEU A 113 19.91 0.21 5.09
C LEU A 113 18.73 -0.77 5.09
N LEU A 114 18.30 -1.25 3.91
CA LEU A 114 17.17 -2.16 3.80
C LEU A 114 17.43 -3.51 4.49
N LYS A 115 18.67 -4.02 4.43
CA LYS A 115 19.07 -5.24 5.16
C LYS A 115 18.84 -5.11 6.67
N THR A 116 19.14 -3.95 7.26
CA THR A 116 19.01 -3.73 8.72
C THR A 116 17.59 -3.82 9.25
N ILE A 117 16.58 -3.81 8.38
CA ILE A 117 15.16 -3.93 8.76
C ILE A 117 14.79 -5.39 9.00
N ASN A 118 15.46 -6.33 8.33
CA ASN A 118 15.23 -7.75 8.52
C ASN A 118 16.17 -8.30 9.62
N PRO A 119 15.67 -9.08 10.60
CA PRO A 119 16.52 -9.67 11.65
C PRO A 119 17.68 -10.53 11.12
N LEU A 120 17.53 -11.12 9.93
CA LEU A 120 18.57 -11.92 9.27
C LEU A 120 19.58 -11.07 8.49
N ASN A 121 19.42 -9.73 8.51
CA ASN A 121 20.24 -8.77 7.79
C ASN A 121 20.33 -9.05 6.27
N ILE A 122 19.21 -9.49 5.70
CA ILE A 122 19.04 -9.76 4.26
C ILE A 122 17.96 -8.88 3.66
N VAL A 123 18.03 -8.67 2.35
CA VAL A 123 16.89 -8.15 1.58
C VAL A 123 16.05 -9.33 1.15
N ASP A 124 14.82 -9.41 1.63
CA ASP A 124 13.84 -10.40 1.20
C ASP A 124 12.63 -9.73 0.53
N SER A 125 11.80 -10.55 -0.10
CA SER A 125 10.62 -10.08 -0.82
C SER A 125 9.61 -9.35 0.07
N ASN A 126 9.51 -9.71 1.36
CA ASN A 126 8.59 -9.07 2.29
C ASN A 126 9.06 -7.65 2.67
N THR A 127 10.35 -7.50 2.97
CA THR A 127 10.97 -6.21 3.31
C THR A 127 10.91 -5.26 2.12
N LEU A 128 11.20 -5.76 0.91
CA LEU A 128 11.08 -4.94 -0.31
C LEU A 128 9.63 -4.54 -0.60
N ALA A 129 8.66 -5.44 -0.40
CA ALA A 129 7.24 -5.11 -0.57
C ALA A 129 6.75 -4.08 0.47
N ARG A 130 7.25 -4.14 1.71
CA ARG A 130 7.00 -3.11 2.75
C ARG A 130 7.60 -1.76 2.34
N MET A 131 8.80 -1.74 1.78
CA MET A 131 9.43 -0.53 1.28
C MET A 131 8.60 0.13 0.17
N LEU A 132 8.19 -0.65 -0.84
CA LEU A 132 7.34 -0.16 -1.93
C LEU A 132 5.96 0.31 -1.49
N ARG A 133 5.49 -0.14 -0.32
CA ARG A 133 4.23 0.32 0.28
C ARG A 133 4.30 1.80 0.67
N ILE A 134 5.44 2.31 1.14
CA ILE A 134 5.60 3.72 1.52
C ILE A 134 5.22 4.68 0.38
N PRO A 135 5.87 4.64 -0.80
CA PRO A 135 5.52 5.53 -1.89
C PRO A 135 4.13 5.22 -2.48
N PHE A 136 3.67 3.97 -2.44
CA PHE A 136 2.31 3.62 -2.86
C PHE A 136 1.23 4.28 -1.99
N ILE A 137 1.40 4.28 -0.66
CA ILE A 137 0.48 4.94 0.26
C ILE A 137 0.56 6.47 0.10
N LYS A 138 1.76 7.03 -0.08
CA LYS A 138 1.91 8.45 -0.45
C LYS A 138 1.12 8.79 -1.71
N LEU A 139 1.18 7.95 -2.75
CA LEU A 139 0.44 8.14 -4.00
C LEU A 139 -1.07 8.08 -3.76
N ILE A 140 -1.57 7.10 -3.01
CA ILE A 140 -3.00 6.96 -2.70
C ILE A 140 -3.56 8.20 -2.01
N PHE A 141 -2.82 8.73 -1.03
CA PHE A 141 -3.24 9.91 -0.27
C PHE A 141 -2.88 11.24 -0.94
N GLY A 142 -2.29 11.21 -2.14
CA GLY A 142 -2.03 12.40 -2.94
C GLY A 142 -0.78 13.20 -2.56
N PHE A 143 0.16 12.60 -1.81
CA PHE A 143 1.42 13.23 -1.41
C PHE A 143 2.51 13.16 -2.49
N ILE A 144 2.39 12.25 -3.45
CA ILE A 144 3.30 12.17 -4.61
C ILE A 144 2.51 11.93 -5.89
N SER A 145 3.12 12.25 -7.04
CA SER A 145 2.51 11.98 -8.34
C SER A 145 2.73 10.53 -8.81
N GLU A 146 1.98 10.10 -9.82
CA GLU A 146 2.19 8.78 -10.42
C GLU A 146 3.56 8.69 -11.14
N ASN A 147 4.06 9.82 -11.67
CA ASN A 147 5.38 9.87 -12.27
C ASN A 147 6.49 9.63 -11.24
N ASP A 148 6.36 10.23 -10.04
CA ASP A 148 7.32 10.00 -8.94
C ASP A 148 7.30 8.54 -8.51
N PHE A 149 6.10 7.97 -8.35
CA PHE A 149 5.93 6.56 -8.00
C PHE A 149 6.53 5.63 -9.08
N SER A 150 6.29 5.92 -10.36
CA SER A 150 6.88 5.19 -11.47
C SER A 150 8.41 5.25 -11.46
N ASN A 151 8.99 6.43 -11.22
CA ASN A 151 10.43 6.59 -11.11
C ASN A 151 10.99 5.74 -9.97
N ILE A 152 10.35 5.73 -8.80
CA ILE A 152 10.75 4.89 -7.65
C ILE A 152 10.71 3.40 -8.02
N LEU A 153 9.69 2.92 -8.73
CA LEU A 153 9.63 1.53 -9.18
C LEU A 153 10.81 1.16 -10.10
N MET A 154 11.16 2.05 -11.04
CA MET A 154 12.30 1.84 -11.94
C MET A 154 13.63 1.81 -11.19
N LYS A 155 13.84 2.78 -10.28
CA LYS A 155 15.02 2.82 -9.40
C LYS A 155 15.12 1.59 -8.50
N THR A 156 13.98 1.07 -8.06
CA THR A 156 13.94 -0.17 -7.26
C THR A 156 14.38 -1.39 -8.09
N ILE A 157 14.01 -1.49 -9.37
CA ILE A 157 14.51 -2.58 -10.24
C ILE A 157 16.02 -2.49 -10.43
N GLU A 158 16.53 -1.30 -10.72
CA GLU A 158 17.96 -1.08 -10.92
C GLU A 158 18.74 -1.41 -9.65
N ALA A 159 18.21 -1.01 -8.49
CA ALA A 159 18.82 -1.26 -7.22
C ALA A 159 18.69 -2.71 -6.75
N PHE A 160 17.65 -3.46 -7.12
CA PHE A 160 17.39 -4.84 -6.64
C PHE A 160 16.99 -5.79 -7.79
N PRO A 161 17.87 -6.01 -8.80
CA PRO A 161 17.57 -6.89 -9.93
C PRO A 161 17.22 -8.33 -9.52
N GLU A 162 17.81 -8.82 -8.43
CA GLU A 162 17.53 -10.15 -7.86
C GLU A 162 16.07 -10.30 -7.38
N GLU A 163 15.42 -9.20 -6.98
CA GLU A 163 14.04 -9.17 -6.50
C GLU A 163 13.04 -8.72 -7.58
N THR A 164 13.42 -8.80 -8.87
CA THR A 164 12.55 -8.42 -9.99
C THR A 164 11.17 -9.07 -9.93
N ARG A 165 11.08 -10.32 -9.46
CA ARG A 165 9.79 -11.03 -9.30
C ARG A 165 8.88 -10.34 -8.29
N THR A 166 9.43 -9.89 -7.17
CA THR A 166 8.72 -9.17 -6.11
C THR A 166 8.22 -7.83 -6.62
N ILE A 167 9.08 -7.08 -7.30
CA ILE A 167 8.74 -5.76 -7.87
C ILE A 167 7.62 -5.91 -8.92
N LYS A 168 7.74 -6.88 -9.85
CA LYS A 168 6.67 -7.17 -10.82
C LYS A 168 5.37 -7.58 -10.14
N SER A 169 5.43 -8.33 -9.05
CA SER A 169 4.24 -8.71 -8.28
C SER A 169 3.58 -7.48 -7.62
N PHE A 170 4.39 -6.56 -7.10
CA PHE A 170 3.92 -5.28 -6.57
C PHE A 170 3.31 -4.40 -7.66
N VAL A 171 3.89 -4.37 -8.86
CA VAL A 171 3.31 -3.66 -10.01
C VAL A 171 1.95 -4.23 -10.42
N LYS A 172 1.79 -5.56 -10.46
CA LYS A 172 0.48 -6.17 -10.69
C LYS A 172 -0.53 -5.75 -9.62
N PHE A 173 -0.11 -5.73 -8.36
CA PHE A 173 -0.93 -5.26 -7.25
C PHE A 173 -1.37 -3.81 -7.45
N TYR A 174 -0.43 -2.91 -7.75
CA TYR A 174 -0.70 -1.50 -8.00
C TYR A 174 -1.70 -1.30 -9.16
N ILE A 175 -1.48 -1.95 -10.30
CA ILE A 175 -2.39 -1.86 -11.46
C ILE A 175 -3.79 -2.36 -11.08
N ALA A 176 -3.88 -3.51 -10.38
CA ALA A 176 -5.16 -4.06 -9.95
C ALA A 176 -5.89 -3.14 -8.95
N PHE A 177 -5.14 -2.52 -8.03
CA PHE A 177 -5.66 -1.53 -7.10
C PHE A 177 -6.19 -0.28 -7.82
N LYS A 178 -5.45 0.26 -8.80
CA LYS A 178 -5.89 1.43 -9.58
C LYS A 178 -7.12 1.12 -10.45
N ILE A 179 -7.19 -0.05 -11.06
CA ILE A 179 -8.40 -0.50 -11.76
C ILE A 179 -9.58 -0.54 -10.79
N SER A 180 -9.40 -1.12 -9.61
CA SER A 180 -10.44 -1.21 -8.58
C SER A 180 -10.93 0.17 -8.11
N ASP A 181 -10.00 1.11 -7.87
CA ASP A 181 -10.30 2.53 -7.56
C ASP A 181 -11.13 3.20 -8.66
N MET A 182 -10.75 2.99 -9.93
CA MET A 182 -11.49 3.55 -11.07
C MET A 182 -12.87 2.91 -11.27
N ILE A 183 -13.04 1.62 -10.99
CA ILE A 183 -14.36 0.97 -10.97
C ILE A 183 -15.22 1.55 -9.84
N TYR A 184 -14.67 1.70 -8.64
CA TYR A 184 -15.36 2.27 -7.49
C TYR A 184 -15.89 3.67 -7.77
N ARG A 185 -15.09 4.49 -8.47
CA ARG A 185 -15.46 5.84 -8.91
C ARG A 185 -16.46 5.87 -10.08
N GLY A 186 -16.74 4.72 -10.71
CA GLY A 186 -17.59 4.62 -11.89
C GLY A 186 -16.94 5.19 -13.16
N LEU A 187 -15.60 5.25 -13.19
CA LEU A 187 -14.82 5.70 -14.35
C LEU A 187 -14.49 4.54 -15.31
N ILE A 188 -14.32 3.33 -14.78
CA ILE A 188 -14.31 2.09 -15.58
C ILE A 188 -15.71 1.47 -15.46
N ARG A 189 -16.42 1.33 -16.59
CA ARG A 189 -17.81 0.85 -16.63
C ARG A 189 -18.01 -0.42 -17.43
N ASP A 190 -17.03 -0.78 -18.26
CA ASP A 190 -17.10 -1.95 -19.14
C ASP A 190 -15.73 -2.61 -19.32
N LYS A 191 -15.77 -3.82 -19.87
CA LYS A 191 -14.59 -4.66 -20.10
C LYS A 191 -13.58 -4.02 -21.07
N SER A 192 -14.04 -3.34 -22.11
CA SER A 192 -13.18 -2.74 -23.13
C SER A 192 -12.37 -1.59 -22.54
N TYR A 193 -13.03 -0.69 -21.81
CA TYR A 193 -12.38 0.44 -21.16
C TYR A 193 -11.41 -0.04 -20.07
N LYS A 194 -11.78 -1.07 -19.30
CA LYS A 194 -10.87 -1.72 -18.34
C LYS A 194 -9.59 -2.26 -19.01
N GLU A 195 -9.71 -3.00 -20.12
CA GLU A 195 -8.55 -3.56 -20.83
C GLU A 195 -7.65 -2.47 -21.41
N ALA A 196 -8.24 -1.41 -21.97
CA ALA A 196 -7.49 -0.26 -22.48
C ALA A 196 -6.72 0.44 -21.34
N TYR A 197 -7.40 0.73 -20.22
CA TYR A 197 -6.79 1.36 -19.05
C TYR A 197 -5.66 0.51 -18.45
N LYS A 198 -5.88 -0.80 -18.29
CA LYS A 198 -4.88 -1.75 -17.76
C LYS A 198 -3.59 -1.72 -18.57
N LYS A 199 -3.69 -1.74 -19.91
CA LYS A 199 -2.54 -1.69 -20.82
C LYS A 199 -1.86 -0.31 -20.82
N ALA A 200 -2.65 0.77 -20.86
CA ALA A 200 -2.13 2.13 -20.84
C ALA A 200 -1.36 2.42 -19.54
N LEU A 201 -1.90 2.00 -18.39
CA LEU A 201 -1.23 2.16 -17.10
C LEU A 201 0.08 1.39 -17.04
N ALA A 202 0.09 0.12 -17.48
CA ALA A 202 1.30 -0.70 -17.51
C ALA A 202 2.40 -0.08 -18.39
N LEU A 203 2.04 0.52 -19.52
CA LEU A 203 2.97 1.26 -20.39
C LEU A 203 3.51 2.51 -19.69
N ARG A 204 2.61 3.32 -19.11
CA ARG A 204 2.97 4.59 -18.46
C ARG A 204 3.95 4.43 -17.32
N ILE A 205 3.82 3.36 -16.53
CA ILE A 205 4.73 3.09 -15.41
C ILE A 205 6.01 2.34 -15.80
N GLY A 206 6.20 1.98 -17.07
CA GLY A 206 7.40 1.30 -17.57
C GLY A 206 7.37 -0.24 -17.51
N PHE A 207 6.21 -0.86 -17.28
CA PHE A 207 6.04 -2.30 -17.07
C PHE A 207 5.06 -2.94 -18.06
N SER A 208 5.23 -2.68 -19.35
CA SER A 208 4.30 -3.04 -20.44
C SER A 208 3.82 -4.50 -20.47
N ARG A 209 4.64 -5.45 -20.00
CA ARG A 209 4.33 -6.89 -19.97
C ARG A 209 3.82 -7.39 -18.61
N THR A 210 3.72 -6.54 -17.60
CA THR A 210 3.36 -6.90 -16.23
C THR A 210 1.97 -6.40 -15.92
N VAL A 211 0.96 -7.23 -16.16
CA VAL A 211 -0.44 -6.91 -15.88
C VAL A 211 -1.08 -7.97 -14.97
N PRO A 212 -2.05 -7.58 -14.12
CA PRO A 212 -2.83 -8.52 -13.33
C PRO A 212 -3.89 -9.23 -14.19
N ASP A 213 -4.31 -10.42 -13.75
CA ASP A 213 -5.50 -11.08 -14.25
C ASP A 213 -6.78 -10.50 -13.59
N ASP A 214 -7.94 -10.76 -14.20
CA ASP A 214 -9.22 -10.23 -13.73
C ASP A 214 -9.62 -10.82 -12.37
N GLN A 215 -9.21 -12.05 -12.05
CA GLN A 215 -9.47 -12.66 -10.74
C GLN A 215 -8.75 -11.90 -9.63
N TYR A 216 -7.54 -11.42 -9.90
CA TYR A 216 -6.77 -10.65 -8.96
C TYR A 216 -7.36 -9.24 -8.76
N VAL A 217 -7.80 -8.59 -9.85
CA VAL A 217 -8.54 -7.32 -9.77
C VAL A 217 -9.83 -7.51 -8.95
N TYR A 218 -10.59 -8.59 -9.22
CA TYR A 218 -11.82 -8.91 -8.49
C TYR A 218 -11.58 -8.98 -6.98
N SER A 219 -10.52 -9.69 -6.56
CA SER A 219 -10.21 -9.86 -5.14
C SER A 219 -9.95 -8.52 -4.43
N ILE A 220 -9.18 -7.63 -5.04
CA ILE A 220 -8.88 -6.31 -4.47
C ILE A 220 -10.13 -5.43 -4.47
N ALA A 221 -10.87 -5.40 -5.58
CA ALA A 221 -12.08 -4.59 -5.71
C ALA A 221 -13.15 -4.96 -4.68
N ARG A 222 -13.35 -6.26 -4.45
CA ARG A 222 -14.29 -6.76 -3.45
C ARG A 222 -13.79 -6.51 -2.03
N GLU A 223 -12.55 -6.88 -1.72
CA GLU A 223 -12.07 -6.87 -0.32
C GLU A 223 -11.66 -5.48 0.19
N VAL A 224 -11.11 -4.63 -0.68
CA VAL A 224 -10.56 -3.33 -0.26
C VAL A 224 -11.55 -2.19 -0.50
N PHE A 225 -12.31 -2.25 -1.60
CA PHE A 225 -13.24 -1.20 -2.01
C PHE A 225 -14.72 -1.56 -1.76
N ASN A 226 -15.02 -2.78 -1.31
CA ASN A 226 -16.37 -3.28 -1.08
C ASN A 226 -17.29 -3.06 -2.30
N ILE A 227 -16.76 -3.26 -3.51
CA ILE A 227 -17.55 -3.10 -4.74
C ILE A 227 -18.51 -4.30 -4.88
N PRO A 228 -19.81 -4.05 -5.17
CA PRO A 228 -20.80 -5.12 -5.38
C PRO A 228 -20.43 -6.09 -6.51
N GLU A 229 -20.77 -7.36 -6.35
CA GLU A 229 -20.39 -8.43 -7.30
C GLU A 229 -21.04 -8.26 -8.68
N ASP A 230 -22.26 -7.74 -8.74
CA ASP A 230 -22.98 -7.43 -9.99
C ASP A 230 -22.22 -6.40 -10.84
N VAL A 231 -21.67 -5.37 -10.20
CA VAL A 231 -20.81 -4.38 -10.88
C VAL A 231 -19.54 -5.04 -11.40
N LEU A 232 -18.91 -5.89 -10.58
CA LEU A 232 -17.66 -6.57 -10.96
C LEU A 232 -17.86 -7.56 -12.09
N ASN A 233 -18.94 -8.35 -12.09
CA ASN A 233 -19.23 -9.35 -13.11
C ASN A 233 -19.51 -8.75 -14.50
N ASN A 234 -19.94 -7.48 -14.55
CA ASN A 234 -20.13 -6.74 -15.80
C ASN A 234 -18.80 -6.26 -16.42
N ILE A 235 -17.75 -6.08 -15.61
CA ILE A 235 -16.48 -5.45 -16.00
C ILE A 235 -15.35 -6.49 -16.11
N LEU A 236 -15.35 -7.47 -15.22
CA LEU A 236 -14.30 -8.48 -15.05
C LEU A 236 -14.79 -9.83 -15.57
N THR A 237 -13.92 -10.55 -16.27
CA THR A 237 -14.16 -11.94 -16.68
C THR A 237 -13.64 -12.86 -15.58
N VAL A 238 -14.52 -13.20 -14.65
CA VAL A 238 -14.24 -14.11 -13.54
C VAL A 238 -14.94 -15.46 -13.76
N ASN A 239 -14.15 -16.54 -13.82
CA ASN A 239 -14.68 -17.90 -13.84
C ASN A 239 -14.79 -18.38 -12.39
N PHE A 240 -15.97 -18.24 -11.79
CA PHE A 240 -16.26 -18.98 -10.58
C PHE A 240 -16.49 -20.44 -10.99
N GLU A 241 -15.49 -21.31 -10.78
CA GLU A 241 -15.79 -22.73 -10.72
C GLU A 241 -16.84 -22.89 -9.62
N LYS A 242 -18.09 -23.14 -10.02
CA LYS A 242 -19.13 -23.58 -9.11
C LYS A 242 -18.58 -24.82 -8.43
N LYS A 243 -18.20 -24.72 -7.16
CA LYS A 243 -18.13 -25.88 -6.29
C LYS A 243 -19.53 -26.49 -6.35
N ARG A 244 -19.67 -27.57 -7.12
CA ARG A 244 -20.82 -28.44 -7.06
C ARG A 244 -20.82 -28.99 -5.63
N GLU A 245 -21.81 -28.59 -4.85
CA GLU A 245 -22.24 -29.36 -3.68
C GLU A 245 -22.65 -30.77 -4.11
#